data_AF-A0A2M8PXU6-F1
#
_entry.id   AF-A0A2M8PXU6-F1
#
_cell.length_a   1.000
_cell.length_b   1.000
_cell.length_c   1.000
_cell.angle_alpha   90.00
_cell.angle_beta   90.00
_cell.angle_gamma   90.00
#
_symmetry.space_group_name_H-M   'P 1'
#
loop_
_entity.id
_entity.type
_entity.pdbx_description
1 polymer ?
#
loop_
_entity_poly.entity_id
_entity_poly.type
_entity_poly.pdbx_seq_one_letter_code
_entity_poly.pdbx_strand_id
1 'polypeptide(L)'
;MDPTIILTPWFNLLLVLVPLILAERWIHRHLFGVAYLLTEDREQATGLYYIIFMPGVVLHEFVQYLVAGILNIKIKKMELRPQPQDNGTIRYDFITIDKTDKIRSSIMGGMPFLIAAGIVYYISTQILNLHAIPAALQTGDLDVLWQAILDQFNT
;
A
#
# COMPACT_ATOMS: atom_id res chain seq x y z
N MET A 1 31.55 17.02 -11.05
CA MET A 1 30.13 16.81 -10.67
C MET A 1 30.11 16.73 -9.16
N ASP A 2 29.36 17.59 -8.48
CA ASP A 2 29.31 17.58 -7.02
C ASP A 2 28.67 16.28 -6.53
N PRO A 3 29.35 15.52 -5.64
CA PRO A 3 28.83 14.24 -5.16
C PRO A 3 27.52 14.39 -4.37
N THR A 4 27.24 15.59 -3.83
CA THR A 4 26.00 15.92 -3.14
C THR A 4 24.78 15.83 -4.06
N ILE A 5 24.89 16.23 -5.33
CA ILE A 5 23.77 16.16 -6.29
C ILE A 5 23.34 14.72 -6.55
N ILE A 6 24.29 13.79 -6.58
CA ILE A 6 24.03 12.37 -6.79
C ILE A 6 23.47 11.71 -5.52
N LEU A 7 23.97 12.09 -4.34
CA LEU A 7 23.60 11.46 -3.06
C LEU A 7 22.30 11.98 -2.44
N THR A 8 21.96 13.25 -2.67
CA THR A 8 20.75 13.90 -2.12
C THR A 8 19.45 13.13 -2.40
N PRO A 9 19.13 12.67 -3.64
CA PRO A 9 17.88 11.94 -3.89
C PRO A 9 17.81 10.61 -3.13
N TRP A 10 18.92 9.87 -3.03
CA TRP A 10 18.95 8.61 -2.29
C TRP A 10 18.78 8.81 -0.79
N PHE A 11 19.39 9.87 -0.25
CA PHE A 11 19.22 10.24 1.14
C PHE A 11 17.77 10.64 1.46
N ASN A 12 17.17 11.50 0.64
CA ASN A 12 15.76 11.89 0.79
C ASN A 12 14.82 10.68 0.67
N LEU A 13 15.11 9.77 -0.26
CA LEU A 13 14.36 8.54 -0.40
C LEU A 13 14.45 7.71 0.87
N LEU A 14 15.65 7.47 1.42
CA LEU A 14 15.82 6.74 2.69
C LEU A 14 15.12 7.43 3.85
N LEU A 15 15.20 8.76 3.93
CA LEU A 15 14.58 9.57 4.96
C LEU A 15 13.06 9.39 4.98
N VAL A 16 12.42 9.18 3.82
CA VAL A 16 10.98 8.92 3.72
C VAL A 16 10.68 7.42 3.88
N LEU A 17 11.45 6.54 3.24
CA LEU A 17 11.17 5.10 3.20
C LEU A 17 11.30 4.45 4.56
N VAL A 18 12.33 4.82 5.34
CA VAL A 18 12.61 4.17 6.64
C VAL A 18 11.48 4.42 7.64
N PRO A 19 11.02 5.67 7.89
CA PRO A 19 9.85 5.91 8.70
C PRO A 19 8.60 5.21 8.18
N LEU A 20 8.42 5.17 6.86
CA LEU A 20 7.24 4.54 6.26
C LEU A 20 7.21 3.02 6.52
N ILE A 21 8.34 2.32 6.36
CA ILE A 21 8.45 0.88 6.65
C ILE A 21 8.24 0.61 8.14
N LEU A 22 8.74 1.49 9.02
CA LEU A 22 8.53 1.35 10.46
C LEU A 22 7.05 1.57 10.83
N ALA A 23 6.42 2.59 10.25
CA ALA A 23 5.01 2.90 10.44
C ALA A 23 4.13 1.76 9.93
N GLU A 24 4.39 1.25 8.73
CA GLU A 24 3.71 0.07 8.16
C GLU A 24 3.76 -1.11 9.14
N ARG A 25 4.96 -1.50 9.57
CA ARG A 25 5.14 -2.61 10.53
C ARG A 25 4.42 -2.36 11.86
N TRP A 26 4.46 -1.12 12.35
CA TRP A 26 3.78 -0.73 13.59
C TRP A 26 2.26 -0.83 13.44
N ILE A 27 1.69 -0.31 12.34
CA ILE A 27 0.26 -0.36 12.03
C ILE A 27 -0.22 -1.81 11.93
N HIS A 28 0.45 -2.65 11.13
CA HIS A 28 0.02 -4.04 10.96
C HIS A 28 0.06 -4.84 12.28
N ARG A 29 1.10 -4.63 13.10
CA ARG A 29 1.20 -5.30 14.40
C ARG A 29 0.09 -4.86 15.35
N HIS A 30 -0.19 -3.56 15.44
CA HIS A 30 -1.22 -3.05 16.34
C HIS A 30 -2.61 -3.41 15.85
N LEU A 31 -2.87 -3.33 14.55
CA LEU A 31 -4.17 -3.66 13.99
C LEU A 31 -4.49 -5.15 14.17
N PHE A 32 -3.50 -6.04 13.94
CA PHE A 32 -3.66 -7.46 14.26
C PHE A 32 -3.81 -7.70 15.77
N GLY A 33 -3.04 -6.99 16.60
CA GLY A 33 -3.15 -7.08 18.06
C GLY A 33 -4.53 -6.67 18.57
N VAL A 34 -5.11 -5.58 18.05
CA VAL A 34 -6.48 -5.14 18.35
C VAL A 34 -7.49 -6.18 17.88
N ALA A 35 -7.35 -6.69 16.66
CA ALA A 35 -8.23 -7.75 16.15
C ALA A 35 -8.17 -8.99 17.07
N TYR A 36 -6.98 -9.40 17.51
CA TYR A 36 -6.78 -10.53 18.41
C TYR A 36 -7.37 -10.30 19.80
N LEU A 37 -7.22 -9.10 20.37
CA LEU A 37 -7.85 -8.76 21.66
C LEU A 37 -9.38 -8.75 21.59
N LEU A 38 -9.96 -8.42 20.44
CA LEU A 38 -11.40 -8.40 20.25
C LEU A 38 -12.00 -9.78 20.02
N THR A 39 -11.29 -10.68 19.34
CA THR A 39 -11.80 -12.02 19.00
C THR A 39 -11.34 -13.11 19.95
N GLU A 40 -10.26 -12.89 20.71
CA GLU A 40 -9.57 -13.86 21.59
C GLU A 40 -9.16 -15.18 20.91
N ASP A 41 -9.39 -15.28 19.60
CA ASP A 41 -9.09 -16.40 18.73
C ASP A 41 -8.27 -15.93 17.54
N ARG A 42 -7.21 -16.67 17.21
CA ARG A 42 -6.28 -16.32 16.13
C ARG A 42 -6.93 -16.36 14.75
N GLU A 43 -7.81 -17.31 14.49
CA GLU A 43 -8.45 -17.48 13.19
C GLU A 43 -9.43 -16.34 12.92
N GLN A 44 -10.24 -16.00 13.93
CA GLN A 44 -11.17 -14.87 13.85
C GLN A 44 -10.44 -13.51 13.76
N ALA A 45 -9.34 -13.33 14.48
CA ALA A 45 -8.50 -12.13 14.40
C ALA A 45 -7.94 -11.94 12.99
N THR A 46 -7.47 -13.03 12.37
CA THR A 46 -7.03 -13.05 10.99
C THR A 46 -8.17 -12.68 10.05
N GLY A 47 -9.38 -13.21 10.26
CA GLY A 47 -10.56 -12.85 9.47
C GLY A 47 -10.89 -11.35 9.52
N LEU A 48 -10.94 -10.78 10.72
CA LEU A 48 -11.25 -9.36 10.92
C LEU A 48 -10.18 -8.44 10.31
N TYR A 49 -8.91 -8.75 10.58
CA TYR A 49 -7.78 -8.07 9.97
C TYR A 49 -7.85 -8.15 8.44
N TYR A 50 -8.17 -9.33 7.90
CA TYR A 50 -8.23 -9.57 6.46
C TYR A 50 -9.34 -8.73 5.81
N ILE A 51 -10.53 -8.64 6.40
CA ILE A 51 -11.64 -7.83 5.84
C ILE A 51 -11.23 -6.37 5.61
N ILE A 52 -10.44 -5.79 6.51
CA ILE A 52 -9.98 -4.40 6.40
C ILE A 52 -8.99 -4.23 5.23
N PHE A 53 -8.06 -5.18 5.07
CA PHE A 53 -7.01 -5.10 4.03
C PHE A 53 -7.39 -5.73 2.69
N MET A 54 -8.45 -6.52 2.66
CA MET A 54 -8.89 -7.28 1.49
C MET A 54 -9.12 -6.42 0.25
N PRO A 55 -9.72 -5.20 0.32
CA PRO A 55 -9.87 -4.35 -0.87
C PRO A 55 -8.53 -4.07 -1.57
N GLY A 56 -7.47 -3.83 -0.79
CA GLY A 56 -6.12 -3.58 -1.31
C GLY A 56 -5.48 -4.84 -1.89
N VAL A 57 -5.63 -5.98 -1.21
CA VAL A 57 -5.12 -7.29 -1.66
C VAL A 57 -5.79 -7.71 -2.98
N VAL A 58 -7.12 -7.58 -3.08
CA VAL A 58 -7.86 -7.90 -4.32
C VAL A 58 -7.38 -7.04 -5.47
N LEU A 59 -7.20 -5.74 -5.25
CA LEU A 59 -6.68 -4.84 -6.26
C LEU A 59 -5.24 -5.23 -6.69
N HIS A 60 -4.38 -5.56 -5.72
CA HIS A 60 -3.01 -6.00 -5.99
C HIS A 60 -2.97 -7.22 -6.91
N GLU A 61 -3.74 -8.24 -6.55
CA GLU A 61 -3.82 -9.51 -7.27
C GLU A 61 -4.52 -9.36 -8.63
N PHE A 62 -5.54 -8.50 -8.72
CA PHE A 62 -6.19 -8.20 -9.99
C PHE A 62 -5.23 -7.53 -10.97
N VAL A 63 -4.41 -6.59 -10.51
CA VAL A 63 -3.38 -5.96 -11.35
C VAL A 63 -2.36 -7.00 -11.80
N GLN A 64 -1.88 -7.87 -10.91
CA GLN A 64 -0.97 -8.95 -11.29
C GLN A 64 -1.61 -9.89 -12.31
N TYR A 65 -2.88 -10.28 -12.13
CA TYR A 65 -3.62 -11.10 -13.08
C TYR A 65 -3.66 -10.48 -14.48
N LEU A 66 -3.99 -9.19 -14.58
CA LEU A 66 -4.03 -8.48 -15.85
C LEU A 66 -2.65 -8.41 -16.51
N VAL A 67 -1.62 -8.07 -15.73
CA VAL A 67 -0.24 -7.96 -16.24
C VAL A 67 0.28 -9.33 -16.68
N ALA A 68 -0.02 -10.40 -15.95
CA ALA A 68 0.31 -11.77 -16.35
C ALA A 68 -0.35 -12.13 -17.69
N GLY A 69 -1.61 -11.75 -17.90
CA GLY A 69 -2.31 -11.94 -19.17
C GLY A 69 -1.64 -11.18 -20.32
N ILE A 70 -1.29 -9.91 -20.11
CA ILE A 70 -0.61 -9.07 -21.11
C ILE A 70 0.78 -9.62 -21.45
N LEU A 71 1.52 -10.11 -20.46
CA LEU A 71 2.86 -10.67 -20.61
C LEU A 71 2.86 -12.17 -21.01
N ASN A 72 1.68 -12.75 -21.22
CA ASN A 72 1.46 -14.16 -21.54
C ASN A 72 2.17 -15.12 -20.56
N ILE A 73 2.08 -14.82 -19.26
CA ILE A 73 2.65 -15.62 -18.18
C ILE A 73 1.58 -16.56 -17.63
N LYS A 74 1.92 -17.85 -17.50
CA LYS A 74 1.01 -18.86 -16.97
C LYS A 74 0.87 -18.72 -15.45
N ILE A 75 -0.37 -18.65 -14.99
CA ILE A 75 -0.74 -18.72 -13.57
C ILE A 75 -0.83 -20.20 -13.18
N LYS A 76 -0.09 -20.60 -12.16
CA LYS A 76 -0.04 -22.00 -11.68
C LYS A 76 -1.15 -22.35 -10.72
N LYS A 77 -1.46 -21.44 -9.78
CA LYS A 77 -2.45 -21.67 -8.73
C LYS A 77 -3.11 -20.36 -8.32
N MET A 78 -4.40 -20.45 -7.99
CA MET A 78 -5.14 -19.42 -7.29
C MET A 78 -5.60 -19.94 -5.93
N GLU A 79 -5.04 -19.45 -4.82
CA GLU A 79 -5.39 -19.89 -3.46
C GLU A 79 -6.15 -18.78 -2.71
N LEU A 80 -7.48 -18.78 -2.78
CA LEU A 80 -8.41 -17.81 -2.16
C LEU A 80 -8.53 -17.85 -0.63
N ARG A 81 -7.67 -18.60 0.07
CA ARG A 81 -7.75 -18.72 1.54
C ARG A 81 -6.51 -18.13 2.22
N PRO A 82 -6.66 -17.09 3.07
CA PRO A 82 -5.57 -16.62 3.90
C PRO A 82 -5.19 -17.73 4.87
N GLN A 83 -3.95 -18.19 4.81
CA GLN A 83 -3.42 -19.20 5.72
C GLN A 83 -2.57 -18.48 6.78
N PRO A 84 -2.92 -18.57 8.08
CA PRO A 84 -2.03 -18.09 9.13
C PRO A 84 -0.73 -18.90 9.08
N GLN A 85 0.43 -18.24 9.04
CA GLN A 85 1.73 -18.91 9.20
C GLN A 85 2.17 -18.87 10.66
N ASP A 86 2.96 -19.87 11.05
CA ASP A 86 3.47 -20.08 12.42
C ASP A 86 4.32 -18.90 12.97
N ASN A 87 4.83 -18.04 12.10
CA ASN A 87 5.64 -16.86 12.43
C ASN A 87 4.80 -15.58 12.64
N GLY A 88 3.46 -15.66 12.61
CA GLY A 88 2.58 -14.50 12.73
C GLY A 88 2.52 -13.63 11.46
N THR A 89 3.07 -14.10 10.34
CA THR A 89 2.84 -13.48 9.03
C THR A 89 1.72 -14.20 8.30
N ILE A 90 0.98 -13.47 7.49
CA ILE A 90 -0.08 -14.03 6.63
C ILE A 90 0.55 -14.17 5.24
N ARG A 91 0.37 -15.33 4.61
CA ARG A 91 0.74 -15.50 3.20
C ARG A 91 -0.40 -14.93 2.35
N TYR A 92 -0.11 -13.84 1.66
CA TYR A 92 -1.08 -13.07 0.86
C TYR A 92 -1.06 -13.43 -0.63
N ASP A 93 -0.20 -14.34 -1.08
CA ASP A 93 -0.08 -14.66 -2.50
C ASP A 93 -1.27 -15.55 -2.92
N PHE A 94 -2.31 -14.89 -3.45
CA PHE A 94 -3.46 -15.55 -4.05
C PHE A 94 -3.09 -16.11 -5.41
N ILE A 95 -2.13 -15.52 -6.12
CA ILE A 95 -1.73 -15.95 -7.46
C ILE A 95 -0.29 -16.46 -7.43
N THR A 96 -0.09 -17.76 -7.66
CA THR A 96 1.26 -18.31 -7.88
C THR A 96 1.57 -18.30 -9.38
N ILE A 97 2.64 -17.63 -9.77
CA ILE A 97 3.07 -17.49 -11.17
C ILE A 97 4.17 -18.50 -11.50
N ASP A 98 4.28 -18.93 -12.77
CA ASP A 98 5.43 -19.74 -13.20
C ASP A 98 6.75 -18.94 -13.15
N LYS A 99 7.89 -19.65 -13.12
CA LYS A 99 9.20 -19.00 -13.20
C LYS A 99 9.28 -18.22 -14.51
N THR A 100 9.48 -16.91 -14.39
CA THR A 100 9.61 -15.99 -15.52
C THR A 100 11.01 -15.37 -15.56
N ASP A 101 11.38 -14.78 -16.69
CA ASP A 101 12.62 -14.01 -16.80
C ASP A 101 12.63 -12.77 -15.88
N LYS A 102 13.82 -12.22 -15.64
CA LYS A 102 14.02 -11.10 -14.70
C LYS A 102 13.19 -9.87 -15.05
N ILE A 103 12.99 -9.57 -16.34
CA ILE A 103 12.29 -8.35 -16.76
C ILE A 103 10.80 -8.48 -16.44
N ARG A 104 10.18 -9.58 -16.86
CA ARG A 104 8.77 -9.85 -16.55
C ARG A 104 8.51 -9.93 -15.05
N SER A 105 9.42 -10.53 -14.30
CA SER A 105 9.33 -10.57 -12.83
C SER A 105 9.36 -9.17 -12.21
N SER A 106 10.27 -8.30 -12.66
CA SER A 106 10.33 -6.91 -12.19
C SER A 106 9.07 -6.11 -12.52
N ILE A 107 8.51 -6.29 -13.72
CA ILE A 107 7.25 -5.63 -14.11
C ILE A 107 6.11 -6.12 -13.21
N MET A 108 5.99 -7.44 -13.00
CA MET A 108 4.95 -8.01 -12.14
C MET A 108 5.02 -7.47 -10.71
N GLY A 109 6.23 -7.34 -10.14
CA GLY A 109 6.41 -6.77 -8.80
C GLY A 109 6.14 -5.27 -8.74
N GLY A 110 6.50 -4.52 -9.78
CA GLY A 110 6.37 -3.06 -9.80
C GLY A 110 4.98 -2.54 -10.15
N MET A 111 4.24 -3.26 -11.00
CA MET A 111 2.95 -2.78 -11.54
C MET A 111 1.89 -2.53 -10.47
N PRO A 112 1.67 -3.42 -9.49
CA PRO A 112 0.69 -3.16 -8.44
C PRO A 112 0.98 -1.88 -7.64
N PHE A 113 2.26 -1.60 -7.37
CA PHE A 113 2.67 -0.35 -6.71
C PHE A 113 2.35 0.87 -7.58
N LEU A 114 2.67 0.83 -8.88
CA LEU A 114 2.40 1.95 -9.79
C LEU A 114 0.89 2.22 -9.93
N ILE A 115 0.08 1.16 -10.07
CA ILE A 115 -1.38 1.30 -10.17
C ILE A 115 -1.96 1.80 -8.85
N ALA A 116 -1.53 1.26 -7.71
CA ALA A 116 -1.98 1.72 -6.40
C ALA A 116 -1.62 3.20 -6.16
N ALA A 117 -0.39 3.61 -6.48
CA ALA A 117 0.03 5.00 -6.38
C ALA A 117 -0.82 5.92 -7.27
N GLY A 118 -1.13 5.49 -8.50
CA GLY A 118 -2.02 6.21 -9.41
C GLY A 118 -3.45 6.35 -8.86
N ILE A 119 -4.00 5.29 -8.27
CA ILE A 119 -5.33 5.31 -7.64
C ILE A 119 -5.35 6.23 -6.42
N VAL A 120 -4.34 6.14 -5.55
CA VAL A 120 -4.22 7.03 -4.37
C VAL A 120 -4.11 8.48 -4.82
N TYR A 121 -3.30 8.77 -5.84
CA TYR A 121 -3.20 10.12 -6.42
C TYR A 121 -4.54 10.59 -7.00
N TYR A 122 -5.25 9.73 -7.74
CA TYR A 122 -6.55 10.04 -8.30
C TYR A 122 -7.59 10.34 -7.21
N ILE A 123 -7.69 9.49 -6.18
CA ILE A 123 -8.59 9.70 -5.04
C ILE A 123 -8.24 11.01 -4.32
N SER A 124 -6.95 11.24 -4.06
CA SER A 124 -6.45 12.45 -3.41
C SER A 124 -6.86 13.74 -4.14
N THR A 125 -6.80 13.73 -5.47
CA THR A 125 -7.02 14.94 -6.28
C THR A 125 -8.47 15.12 -6.72
N GLN A 126 -9.15 14.05 -7.13
CA GLN A 126 -10.49 14.12 -7.74
C GLN A 126 -11.63 13.89 -6.77
N ILE A 127 -11.40 13.08 -5.72
CA ILE A 127 -12.44 12.73 -4.74
C ILE A 127 -12.27 13.58 -3.50
N LEU A 128 -11.04 13.64 -2.99
CA LEU A 128 -10.71 14.30 -1.73
C LEU A 128 -10.15 15.72 -1.91
N ASN A 129 -10.06 16.24 -3.14
CA ASN A 129 -9.60 17.60 -3.50
C ASN A 129 -8.46 18.16 -2.62
N LEU A 130 -7.47 17.33 -2.26
CA LEU A 130 -6.45 17.66 -1.27
C LEU A 130 -5.40 18.67 -1.76
N HIS A 131 -5.67 19.39 -2.86
CA HIS A 131 -4.77 20.41 -3.41
C HIS A 131 -4.58 21.60 -2.47
N ALA A 132 -5.60 21.94 -1.68
CA ALA A 132 -5.56 23.08 -0.77
C ALA A 132 -4.70 22.83 0.48
N ILE A 133 -4.58 21.57 0.93
CA ILE A 133 -3.92 21.22 2.20
C ILE A 133 -2.39 21.42 2.12
N PRO A 134 -1.65 20.95 1.09
CA PRO A 134 -0.23 21.23 0.95
C PRO A 134 0.07 22.72 0.82
N ALA A 135 -0.78 23.48 0.12
CA ALA A 135 -0.63 24.92 0.00
C ALA A 135 -0.80 25.61 1.35
N ALA A 136 -1.81 25.21 2.14
CA ALA A 136 -2.02 25.72 3.49
C ALA A 136 -0.88 25.31 4.44
N LEU A 137 -0.36 24.09 4.35
CA LEU A 137 0.81 23.62 5.13
C LEU A 137 2.06 24.47 4.88
N GLN A 138 2.28 24.93 3.64
CA GLN A 138 3.41 25.79 3.31
C GLN A 138 3.32 27.18 3.93
N THR A 139 2.12 27.66 4.26
CA THR A 139 1.94 28.94 4.93
C THR A 139 2.40 28.93 6.39
N GLY A 140 2.46 27.74 7.02
CA GLY A 140 2.77 27.60 8.44
C GLY A 140 1.68 28.14 9.37
N ASP A 141 0.53 28.54 8.83
CA ASP A 141 -0.59 29.13 9.55
C ASP A 141 -1.66 28.05 9.82
N LEU A 142 -1.94 27.82 11.10
CA LEU A 142 -2.92 26.83 11.54
C LEU A 142 -4.35 27.23 11.19
N ASP A 143 -4.65 28.52 11.12
CA ASP A 143 -5.98 29.00 10.78
C ASP A 143 -6.26 28.76 9.29
N VAL A 144 -5.27 29.01 8.43
CA VAL A 144 -5.36 28.73 6.99
C VAL A 144 -5.50 27.23 6.73
N LEU A 145 -4.77 26.40 7.49
CA LEU A 145 -4.88 24.93 7.41
C LEU A 145 -6.25 24.44 7.88
N TRP A 146 -6.77 24.99 8.97
CA TRP A 146 -8.10 24.63 9.49
C TRP A 146 -9.21 24.99 8.50
N GLN A 147 -9.14 26.19 7.89
CA GLN A 147 -10.11 26.60 6.86
C GLN A 147 -10.04 25.69 5.63
N ALA A 148 -8.84 25.36 5.15
CA ALA A 148 -8.68 24.43 4.02
C ALA A 148 -9.28 23.04 4.29
N ILE A 149 -9.24 22.57 5.54
CA ILE A 149 -9.89 21.31 5.94
C ILE A 149 -11.41 21.48 6.00
N LEU A 150 -11.93 22.58 6.53
CA LEU A 150 -13.39 22.80 6.59
C LEU A 150 -14.02 22.89 5.19
N ASP A 151 -13.37 23.63 4.28
CA ASP A 151 -13.81 23.75 2.89
C ASP A 151 -13.85 22.38 2.18
N GLN A 152 -13.01 21.43 2.61
CA GLN A 152 -12.98 20.08 2.07
C GLN A 152 -14.24 19.25 2.39
N PHE A 153 -14.91 19.53 3.51
CA PHE A 153 -16.11 18.80 3.95
C PHE A 153 -17.42 19.52 3.59
N ASN A 154 -17.34 20.72 2.99
CA ASN A 154 -18.49 21.57 2.69
C ASN A 154 -18.85 21.57 1.19
N THR A 155 -18.30 20.63 0.41
CA THR A 155 -18.60 20.36 -1.01
C THR A 155 -19.29 19.01 -1.19
#